data_AF-A0AAN6WD10-F1
#
_entry.id   AF-A0AAN6WD10-F1
#
_cell.length_a   1.000
_cell.length_b   1.000
_cell.length_c   1.000
_cell.angle_alpha   90.00
_cell.angle_beta   90.00
_cell.angle_gamma   90.00
#
_symmetry.space_group_name_H-M   'P 1'
#
loop_
_entity.id
_entity.type
_entity.pdbx_description
1 polymer ?
#
loop_
_entity_poly.entity_id
_entity_poly.type
_entity_poly.pdbx_seq_one_letter_code
_entity_poly.pdbx_strand_id
1 'polypeptide(L)'
;MCFGSSCPNCSKQSWRGCGSHVPSVLGSVSEDKWCTCEPKFNVGGKDYPPQAGQGKPAGSSDPSAAQQETPSGSAALSWFTSFLSGDKK
;
A
#
# COMPACT_ATOMS: atom_id res chain seq x y z
N MET A 1 -2.28 16.05 -0.14
CA MET A 1 -2.82 15.68 1.19
C MET A 1 -1.97 14.55 1.77
N CYS A 2 -1.64 14.57 3.06
CA CYS A 2 -1.03 13.40 3.71
C CYS A 2 -2.12 12.52 4.31
N PHE A 3 -1.94 11.21 4.25
CA PHE A 3 -2.87 10.24 4.84
C PHE A 3 -2.12 9.01 5.34
N GLY A 4 -2.76 8.28 6.26
CA GLY A 4 -2.20 7.05 6.84
C GLY A 4 -2.29 5.92 5.82
N SER A 5 -1.21 5.18 5.62
CA SER A 5 -1.14 4.06 4.69
C SER A 5 -0.21 2.99 5.24
N SER A 6 -0.54 1.72 5.01
CA SER A 6 0.33 0.61 5.40
C SER A 6 1.62 0.65 4.58
N CYS A 7 2.76 0.54 5.25
CA CYS A 7 4.03 0.47 4.56
C CYS A 7 4.18 -0.89 3.87
N PRO A 8 4.46 -0.96 2.56
CA PRO A 8 4.65 -2.24 1.86
C PRO A 8 5.89 -3.00 2.39
N ASN A 9 6.84 -2.29 2.97
CA ASN A 9 8.11 -2.84 3.43
C ASN A 9 8.03 -3.52 4.80
N CYS A 10 7.39 -2.86 5.77
CA CYS A 10 7.35 -3.28 7.17
C CYS A 10 5.95 -3.75 7.60
N SER A 11 4.93 -3.64 6.74
CA SER A 11 3.50 -3.88 7.01
C SER A 11 2.92 -3.12 8.22
N LYS A 12 3.69 -2.18 8.79
CA LYS A 12 3.26 -1.29 9.87
C LYS A 12 2.59 -0.04 9.31
N GLN A 13 1.95 0.71 10.20
CA GLN A 13 1.28 1.94 9.84
C GLN A 13 2.32 3.02 9.49
N SER A 14 2.20 3.57 8.29
CA SER A 14 3.02 4.66 7.79
C SER A 14 2.08 5.72 7.20
N TRP A 15 2.65 6.64 6.44
CA TRP A 15 1.94 7.75 5.84
C TRP A 15 2.42 7.93 4.40
N ARG A 16 1.56 8.50 3.56
CA ARG A 16 1.84 8.89 2.18
C ARG A 16 1.53 10.38 2.02
N GLY A 17 2.38 11.14 1.31
CA GLY A 17 2.14 12.57 1.06
C GLY A 17 3.39 13.43 1.15
N CYS A 18 3.24 14.70 1.53
CA CYS A 18 4.33 15.69 1.57
C CYS A 18 5.14 15.74 2.88
N GLY A 19 4.76 15.00 3.93
CA GLY A 19 5.53 14.91 5.19
C GLY A 19 5.20 15.99 6.23
N SER A 20 4.66 17.14 5.84
CA SER A 20 4.35 18.22 6.78
C SER A 20 3.14 17.94 7.68
N HIS A 21 2.23 17.04 7.29
CA HIS A 21 1.01 16.72 8.04
C HIS A 21 1.09 15.37 8.77
N VAL A 22 2.29 14.78 8.84
CA VAL A 22 2.54 13.52 9.53
C VAL A 22 2.10 13.52 11.00
N PRO A 23 2.36 14.56 11.83
CA PRO A 23 1.86 14.59 13.20
C PRO A 23 0.32 14.50 13.29
N SER A 24 -0.40 15.07 12.34
CA SER A 24 -1.87 14.98 12.32
C SER A 24 -2.37 13.59 11.89
N VAL A 25 -1.63 12.91 11.01
CA VAL A 25 -1.98 11.57 10.51
C VAL A 25 -1.62 10.47 11.50
N LEU A 26 -0.39 10.50 12.02
CA LEU A 26 0.12 9.53 12.98
C LEU A 26 -0.31 9.84 14.41
N GLY A 27 -0.83 11.03 14.70
CA GLY A 27 -1.29 11.39 16.06
C GLY A 27 -2.38 10.48 16.62
N SER A 28 -3.18 9.85 15.75
CA SER A 28 -4.20 8.86 16.15
C SER A 28 -3.66 7.42 16.27
N VAL A 29 -2.39 7.19 15.94
CA VAL A 29 -1.76 5.87 15.87
C VAL A 29 -0.67 5.80 16.92
N SER A 30 -0.65 4.76 17.77
CA SER A 30 0.42 4.57 18.74
C SER A 30 1.78 4.31 18.06
N GLU A 31 2.86 4.80 18.67
CA GLU A 31 4.24 4.70 18.14
C GLU A 31 4.68 3.24 17.87
N ASP A 32 4.17 2.28 18.64
CA ASP A 32 4.44 0.85 18.46
C ASP A 32 4.01 0.32 17.08
N LYS A 33 2.93 0.91 16.54
CA LYS A 33 2.36 0.61 15.23
C LYS A 33 3.01 1.41 14.11
N TRP A 34 3.89 2.37 14.40
CA TRP A 34 4.56 3.17 13.36
C TRP A 34 5.61 2.34 12.64
N CYS A 35 5.81 2.63 11.36
CA CYS A 35 6.86 1.96 10.61
C CYS A 35 8.24 2.24 11.18
N THR A 36 9.07 1.20 11.29
CA THR A 36 10.44 1.28 11.81
C THR A 36 11.48 1.27 10.68
N CYS A 37 11.07 1.59 9.45
CA CYS A 37 11.98 1.69 8.32
C CYS A 37 12.93 2.88 8.47
N GLU A 38 14.11 2.76 7.89
CA GLU A 38 15.09 3.83 7.79
C GLU A 38 15.24 4.31 6.34
N PRO A 39 15.61 5.58 6.11
CA PRO A 39 15.95 6.63 7.09
C PRO A 39 14.74 7.32 7.72
N LYS A 40 14.83 7.69 9.01
CA LYS A 40 13.85 8.58 9.66
C LYS A 40 14.06 10.01 9.16
N PHE A 41 12.99 10.78 9.08
CA PHE A 41 13.07 12.18 8.68
C PHE A 41 12.53 13.08 9.79
N ASN A 42 13.17 14.22 9.98
CA ASN A 42 12.83 15.13 11.07
C ASN A 42 11.82 16.18 10.59
N VAL A 43 10.69 16.30 11.29
CA VAL A 43 9.70 17.36 11.06
C VAL A 43 9.44 18.07 12.37
N GLY A 44 9.75 19.36 12.42
CA GLY A 44 9.47 20.18 13.60
C GLY A 44 10.15 19.65 14.87
N GLY A 45 11.37 19.12 14.74
CA GLY A 45 12.15 18.62 15.86
C GLY A 45 11.76 17.22 16.35
N LYS A 46 10.91 16.50 15.61
CA LYS A 46 10.55 15.11 15.92
C LYS A 46 10.92 14.20 14.76
N ASP A 47 11.49 13.05 15.08
CA ASP A 47 11.86 12.05 14.09
C ASP A 47 10.67 11.17 13.76
N TYR A 48 10.19 11.27 12.53
CA TYR A 48 9.09 10.50 12.01
C TYR A 48 9.58 9.42 11.06
N PRO A 49 8.82 8.32 10.92
CA PRO A 49 9.15 7.29 9.95
C PRO A 49 9.07 7.83 8.53
N PRO A 50 9.82 7.25 7.59
CA PRO A 50 9.73 7.64 6.19
C PRO A 50 8.35 7.34 5.63
N GLN A 51 8.06 8.01 4.52
CA GLN A 51 6.87 7.73 3.74
C GLN A 51 6.85 6.24 3.31
N ALA A 52 5.67 5.63 3.32
CA ALA A 52 5.49 4.22 2.97
C ALA A 52 6.19 3.92 1.65
N GLY A 53 7.09 2.94 1.58
CA GLY A 53 7.82 2.60 0.34
C GLY A 53 9.12 3.36 0.09
N GLN A 54 9.38 4.52 0.74
CA GLN A 54 10.67 5.22 0.63
C GLN A 54 11.76 4.69 1.56
N GLY A 55 11.38 4.06 2.69
CA GLY A 55 12.33 3.50 3.64
C GLY A 55 12.61 2.01 3.42
N LYS A 56 13.84 1.57 3.64
CA LYS A 56 14.22 0.15 3.59
C LYS A 56 13.93 -0.49 4.96
N PRO A 57 13.19 -1.60 5.03
CA PRO A 57 13.10 -2.36 6.27
C PRO A 57 14.43 -3.11 6.43
N ALA A 58 14.90 -3.27 7.66
CA ALA A 58 16.17 -3.96 7.94
C ALA A 58 16.17 -5.45 7.51
N GLY A 59 15.07 -6.00 6.97
CA GLY A 59 15.01 -7.41 6.59
C GLY A 59 13.84 -7.87 5.71
N SER A 60 13.23 -7.03 4.88
CA SER A 60 12.13 -7.48 4.01
C SER A 60 12.16 -6.83 2.63
N SER A 61 12.75 -7.56 1.68
CA SER A 61 12.54 -7.37 0.26
C SER A 61 11.11 -7.81 -0.12
N ASP A 62 10.33 -6.84 -0.59
CA ASP A 62 9.15 -6.94 -1.45
C ASP A 62 7.91 -7.66 -0.88
N PRO A 63 6.76 -6.96 -0.87
CA PRO A 63 5.76 -7.36 -1.85
C PRO A 63 5.11 -6.15 -2.52
N SER A 64 5.40 -6.03 -3.82
CA SER A 64 4.49 -5.66 -4.89
C SER A 64 3.17 -6.46 -4.79
N ALA A 65 2.38 -6.21 -3.75
CA ALA A 65 1.07 -6.83 -3.56
C ALA A 65 0.14 -5.82 -2.85
N ALA A 66 -0.31 -4.81 -3.59
CA ALA A 66 -1.64 -4.21 -3.46
C ALA A 66 -1.66 -2.87 -4.21
N GLN A 67 -1.59 -2.94 -5.54
CA GLN A 67 -2.33 -2.00 -6.37
C GLN A 67 -3.11 -2.83 -7.39
N GLN A 68 -4.27 -3.27 -6.92
CA GLN A 68 -5.51 -3.35 -7.68
C GLN A 68 -5.54 -4.39 -8.80
N GLU A 69 -6.10 -5.54 -8.43
CA GLU A 69 -7.15 -6.19 -9.21
C GLU A 69 -7.87 -5.24 -10.18
N THR A 70 -7.58 -5.37 -11.47
CA THR A 70 -8.39 -4.79 -12.53
C THR A 70 -9.33 -5.87 -13.07
N PRO A 71 -10.57 -6.05 -12.58
CA PRO A 71 -11.65 -6.56 -13.41
C PRO A 71 -12.26 -5.37 -14.15
N SER A 72 -11.48 -4.69 -15.01
CA SER A 72 -12.01 -3.61 -15.85
C SER A 72 -11.52 -3.81 -17.27
N GLY A 73 -12.11 -4.79 -17.93
CA GLY A 73 -11.82 -5.16 -19.30
C GLY A 73 -12.66 -6.35 -19.74
N SER A 74 -13.94 -6.08 -19.98
CA SER A 74 -14.92 -6.94 -20.63
C SER A 74 -14.35 -7.74 -21.82
N ALA A 75 -13.86 -8.96 -21.60
CA ALA A 75 -13.43 -9.86 -22.69
C ALA A 75 -13.40 -11.37 -22.35
N ALA A 76 -13.65 -11.80 -21.11
CA ALA A 76 -13.55 -13.22 -20.74
C ALA A 76 -14.88 -14.02 -20.90
N LEU A 77 -15.98 -13.36 -21.26
CA LEU A 77 -17.32 -13.97 -21.30
C LEU A 77 -17.79 -14.41 -22.70
N SER A 78 -16.99 -14.23 -23.75
CA SER A 78 -17.47 -14.42 -25.14
C SER A 78 -16.98 -15.69 -25.85
N TRP A 79 -16.06 -16.45 -25.25
CA TRP A 79 -15.66 -17.77 -25.76
C TRP A 79 -16.25 -18.95 -24.97
N PHE A 80 -16.64 -18.74 -23.71
CA PHE A 80 -17.22 -19.80 -22.90
C PHE A 80 -18.67 -20.14 -23.29
N THR A 81 -19.35 -19.28 -24.05
CA THR A 81 -20.71 -19.54 -24.57
C THR A 81 -20.74 -20.44 -25.82
N SER A 82 -19.59 -20.80 -26.40
CA SER A 82 -19.54 -21.72 -27.55
C SER A 82 -19.46 -23.21 -27.17
N PHE A 83 -19.25 -23.56 -25.89
CA PHE A 83 -19.00 -24.95 -25.49
C PHE A 83 -20.21 -25.70 -24.91
N LEU A 84 -21.40 -25.08 -24.83
CA LEU A 84 -22.60 -25.67 -24.23
C LEU A 84 -23.85 -25.70 -25.13
N SER A 85 -23.75 -25.30 -26.40
CA SER A 85 -24.95 -25.19 -27.26
C SER A 85 -24.85 -25.89 -28.62
N GLY A 86 -23.93 -26.83 -28.79
CA GLY A 86 -23.70 -27.57 -30.04
C GLY A 86 -23.98 -29.07 -29.97
N ASP A 87 -25.00 -29.51 -29.23
CA ASP A 87 -25.52 -30.88 -29.32
C ASP A 87 -27.03 -30.80 -29.63
N LYS A 88 -27.41 -31.44 -30.76
CA LYS A 88 -28.75 -31.94 -31.13
C LYS A 88 -29.41 -31.33 -32.38
N LYS A 89 -29.00 -31.93 -33.51
CA LYS A 89 -29.78 -32.28 -34.71
C LYS A 89 -30.02 -31.21 -35.77
#